data_AF-A0A924D6J8-F1
#
_entry.id   AF-A0A924D6J8-F1
#
_cell.length_a   1.000
_cell.length_b   1.000
_cell.length_c   1.000
_cell.angle_alpha   90.00
_cell.angle_beta   90.00
_cell.angle_gamma   90.00
#
_symmetry.space_group_name_H-M   'P 1'
#
loop_
_entity.id
_entity.type
_entity.pdbx_description
1 polymer ?
#
loop_
_entity_poly.entity_id
_entity_poly.type
_entity_poly.pdbx_seq_one_letter_code
_entity_poly.pdbx_strand_id
1 'polypeptide(L)' 'MLKLSEREKEVLNLLSQGLRYKEIADKLFLSTETVRTHIRNIYEKLQVNSRTDALNKVFPK' A
#
# COMPACT_ATOMS: atom_id res chain seq x y z
N MET A 1 9.75 -1.90 -13.55
CA MET A 1 8.94 -1.36 -12.43
C MET A 1 7.59 -0.97 -12.99
N LEU A 2 6.51 -1.57 -12.51
CA LEU A 2 5.17 -1.29 -13.02
C LEU A 2 4.58 -0.08 -12.30
N LYS A 3 3.83 0.74 -13.04
CA LYS A 3 3.17 1.93 -12.48
C LYS A 3 2.07 1.51 -11.51
N LEU A 4 2.09 2.07 -10.30
CA LEU A 4 1.01 1.90 -9.33
C LEU A 4 -0.26 2.61 -9.84
N SER A 5 -1.41 1.97 -9.64
CA SER A 5 -2.71 2.61 -9.86
C SER A 5 -2.94 3.73 -8.84
N GLU A 6 -3.91 4.61 -9.10
CA GLU A 6 -4.24 5.67 -8.16
C GLU A 6 -4.66 5.10 -6.80
N ARG A 7 -5.44 4.02 -6.82
CA ARG A 7 -5.87 3.35 -5.60
C ARG A 7 -4.73 2.73 -4.81
N GLU A 8 -3.76 2.14 -5.51
CA GLU A 8 -2.56 1.57 -4.88
C GLU A 8 -1.68 2.67 -4.26
N LYS A 9 -1.59 3.84 -4.90
CA LYS A 9 -0.88 5.00 -4.34
C LYS A 9 -1.58 5.53 -3.08
N GLU A 10 -2.90 5.65 -3.09
CA GLU A 10 -3.67 6.05 -1.90
C GLU A 10 -3.43 5.10 -0.74
N VAL A 11 -3.53 3.78 -0.99
CA VAL A 11 -3.27 2.74 0.03
C VAL A 11 -1.84 2.86 0.56
N LEU A 12 -0.85 3.03 -0.33
CA LEU A 12 0.55 3.16 0.06
C LEU A 12 0.83 4.44 0.86
N ASN A 13 0.15 5.55 0.54
CA ASN A 13 0.24 6.81 1.27
C ASN A 13 -0.41 6.74 2.66
N LEU A 14 -1.50 6.01 2.82
CA LEU A 14 -2.08 5.77 4.15
C LEU A 14 -1.18 4.82 4.96
N LEU A 15 -0.56 3.85 4.30
CA LEU A 15 0.43 2.97 4.91
C LEU A 15 1.66 3.74 5.42
N SER A 16 2.14 4.75 4.69
CA SER A 16 3.29 5.56 5.11
C SER A 16 2.98 6.41 6.35
N GLN A 17 1.72 6.80 6.54
CA GLN A 17 1.23 7.53 7.72
C GLN A 17 1.10 6.67 8.99
N GLY A 18 1.46 5.38 8.94
CA GLY A 18 1.41 4.52 10.13
C GLY A 18 0.17 3.63 10.22
N LEU A 19 -0.86 3.85 9.40
CA LEU A 19 -2.14 3.18 9.53
C LEU A 19 -2.06 1.66 9.30
N ARG A 20 -2.90 0.92 10.02
CA ARG A 20 -3.11 -0.51 9.86
C ARG A 20 -4.13 -0.78 8.75
N TYR A 21 -4.12 -2.00 8.20
CA TYR A 21 -4.99 -2.35 7.06
C TYR A 21 -6.48 -2.15 7.35
N LYS A 22 -6.93 -2.37 8.60
CA LYS A 22 -8.31 -2.12 9.01
C LYS A 22 -8.65 -0.62 8.92
N GLU A 23 -7.79 0.24 9.46
CA GLU A 23 -7.98 1.70 9.42
C GLU A 23 -7.96 2.25 7.99
N ILE A 24 -7.10 1.68 7.13
CA ILE A 24 -7.09 2.00 5.71
C ILE A 24 -8.41 1.56 5.07
N ALA A 25 -8.90 0.37 5.38
CA ALA A 25 -10.16 -0.14 4.86
C ALA A 25 -11.35 0.76 5.25
N ASP A 26 -11.44 1.15 6.52
CA ASP A 26 -12.43 2.09 7.03
C ASP A 26 -12.35 3.46 6.33
N LYS A 27 -11.16 4.06 6.22
CA LYS A 27 -10.96 5.35 5.53
C LYS A 27 -11.32 5.33 4.05
N LEU A 28 -11.10 4.19 3.42
CA LEU A 28 -11.27 4.01 1.99
C LEU A 28 -12.64 3.42 1.63
N PHE A 29 -13.51 3.13 2.62
CA PHE A 29 -14.79 2.45 2.46
C PHE A 29 -14.64 1.10 1.71
N LEU A 30 -13.62 0.33 2.08
CA LEU A 30 -13.29 -0.98 1.51
C LEU A 30 -13.33 -2.07 2.59
N SER A 31 -13.30 -3.33 2.17
CA SER A 31 -13.01 -4.43 3.09
C SER A 31 -11.50 -4.52 3.36
N THR A 32 -11.13 -5.06 4.52
CA THR A 32 -9.71 -5.31 4.84
C THR A 32 -9.08 -6.30 3.84
N GLU A 33 -9.85 -7.23 3.28
CA GLU A 33 -9.38 -8.14 2.24
C GLU A 33 -9.04 -7.41 0.94
N THR A 34 -9.88 -6.46 0.51
CA THR A 34 -9.58 -5.62 -0.66
C THR A 34 -8.29 -4.82 -0.44
N VAL A 35 -8.07 -4.26 0.75
CA VAL A 35 -6.81 -3.58 1.08
C VAL A 35 -5.62 -4.55 1.03
N ARG A 36 -5.75 -5.78 1.53
CA ARG A 36 -4.69 -6.80 1.41
C ARG A 36 -4.34 -7.11 -0.04
N THR A 37 -5.34 -7.20 -0.92
CA THR A 37 -5.13 -7.40 -2.36
C THR A 37 -4.35 -6.23 -2.97
N HIS A 38 -4.71 -4.99 -2.64
CA HIS A 38 -3.93 -3.82 -3.08
C HIS A 38 -2.48 -3.86 -2.58
N ILE A 39 -2.26 -4.21 -1.31
CA ILE A 39 -0.90 -4.33 -0.75
C ILE A 39 -0.08 -5.40 -1.48
N ARG A 40 -0.67 -6.56 -1.74
CA ARG A 40 -0.02 -7.62 -2.51
C ARG A 40 0.39 -7.12 -3.90
N ASN A 41 -0.52 -6.48 -4.62
CA ASN A 41 -0.24 -5.93 -5.94
C ASN A 41 0.84 -4.84 -5.90
N ILE A 42 0.84 -3.98 -4.88
CA ILE A 42 1.88 -2.98 -4.66
C ILE A 42 3.23 -3.67 -4.49
N TYR A 43 3.32 -4.70 -3.65
CA TYR A 43 4.56 -5.42 -3.39
C TYR A 43 5.09 -6.10 -4.64
N GLU A 44 4.21 -6.74 -5.41
CA GLU A 44 4.57 -7.35 -6.70
C GLU A 44 5.06 -6.29 -7.71
N LYS A 45 4.38 -5.14 -7.83
CA LYS A 45 4.77 -4.06 -8.76
C LYS A 45 6.07 -3.36 -8.36
N LEU A 46 6.29 -3.19 -7.07
CA LEU A 46 7.49 -2.60 -6.48
C LEU A 46 8.64 -3.62 -6.36
N GLN A 47 8.39 -4.92 -6.54
CA GLN A 47 9.37 -6.00 -6.37
C GLN A 47 9.99 -5.97 -4.97
N VAL A 48 9.14 -5.97 -3.94
CA VAL A 48 9.48 -5.93 -2.52
C VAL A 48 8.64 -6.94 -1.74
N ASN A 49 9.08 -7.31 -0.54
CA ASN A 49 8.38 -8.31 0.29
C ASN A 49 7.90 -7.77 1.64
N SER A 50 8.13 -6.48 1.93
CA SER A 50 7.79 -5.89 3.22
C SER A 50 7.24 -4.48 3.09
N ARG A 51 6.48 -4.06 4.09
CA ARG A 51 6.03 -2.67 4.26
C ARG A 51 7.22 -1.71 4.25
N THR A 52 8.26 -2.04 5.01
CA THR A 52 9.43 -1.18 5.15
C THR A 52 10.15 -0.99 3.81
N ASP A 53 10.34 -2.07 3.03
CA ASP A 53 10.93 -1.99 1.70
C ASP A 53 10.06 -1.18 0.72
N ALA A 54 8.74 -1.41 0.74
CA ALA A 54 7.80 -0.65 -0.09
C ALA A 54 7.86 0.85 0.21
N LEU A 55 7.93 1.21 1.50
CA LEU A 55 8.03 2.60 1.93
C LEU A 55 9.39 3.21 1.57
N ASN A 56 10.51 2.53 1.83
CA ASN A 56 11.84 3.02 1.48
C ASN A 56 12.00 3.24 -0.03
N LYS A 57 11.36 2.41 -0.86
CA LYS A 57 11.45 2.50 -2.32
C LYS A 57 10.66 3.67 -2.91
N VAL A 58 9.60 4.12 -2.24
CA VAL A 58 8.69 5.16 -2.74
C VAL A 58 8.83 6.50 -2.00
N PHE A 59 9.18 6.45 -0.72
CA PHE A 59 9.43 7.61 0.14
C PHE A 59 10.87 7.56 0.65
N PRO A 60 11.89 7.66 -0.23
CA PRO A 60 13.27 7.80 0.22
C PRO A 60 13.40 9.06 1.08
N LYS A 61 14.15 8.95 2.17
CA LYS A 61 14.57 10.13 2.95
C LYS A 61 15.60 10.94 2.17
#